data_AF-A0A7X7LI39-F1
#
_entry.id   AF-A0A7X7LI39-F1
#
_cell.length_a   1.000
_cell.length_b   1.000
_cell.length_c   1.000
_cell.angle_alpha   90.00
_cell.angle_beta   90.00
_cell.angle_gamma   90.00
#
_symmetry.space_group_name_H-M   'P 1'
#
loop_
_entity.id
_entity.type
_entity.pdbx_description
1 polymer ?
#
loop_
_entity_poly.entity_id
_entity_poly.type
_entity_poly.pdbx_seq_one_letter_code
_entity_poly.pdbx_strand_id
1 'polypeptide(L)'
;MKKYKEIKIRTRLLIGFSVSALIAGIIGYIGFSSLVRVTESQNQIANVRLPGIQYLSQIESNLERVQKAYFKLLSLNLSPEEREDINTEINAYRTNYAKANEAYKQLPKNEQEEKHYQLVMETIQTWRDYNVSEVDRLNKEIMNFTGETINNPEYQKLYEELNTSIIKKGGMYHKQVMDEIKNLVDINLQISEAENIKAAQYAKSAEILVIIFIVIGIIVSITIGVYIAVNIQNIIASIIEETKRLVQAALDGKLETRGDPEKINFEFR
;
A
#
# COMPACT_ATOMS: atom_id res chain seq x y z
N MET A 1 -12.06 51.87 28.27
CA MET A 1 -11.34 50.86 27.44
C MET A 1 -9.83 50.97 27.68
N LYS A 2 -9.29 50.37 28.76
CA LYS A 2 -7.83 50.27 29.01
C LYS A 2 -7.59 49.14 30.01
N LYS A 3 -7.47 47.89 29.54
CA LYS A 3 -7.12 46.73 30.39
C LYS A 3 -6.24 45.68 29.70
N TYR A 4 -5.52 46.07 28.63
CA TYR A 4 -4.59 45.20 27.88
C TYR A 4 -3.10 45.55 28.09
N LYS A 5 -2.73 46.28 29.15
CA LYS A 5 -1.37 46.84 29.30
C LYS A 5 -0.47 46.18 30.36
N GLU A 6 -0.72 44.94 30.75
CA GLU A 6 0.07 44.29 31.83
C GLU A 6 0.40 42.80 31.58
N ILE A 7 0.96 42.47 30.42
CA ILE A 7 1.53 41.12 30.20
C ILE A 7 2.97 41.11 30.70
N LYS A 8 3.29 40.24 31.67
CA LYS A 8 4.64 40.04 32.22
C LYS A 8 5.62 39.52 31.17
N ILE A 9 6.92 39.81 31.30
CA ILE A 9 7.99 39.36 30.40
C ILE A 9 7.98 37.83 30.29
N ARG A 10 7.89 37.12 31.43
CA ARG A 10 7.82 35.65 31.46
C ARG A 10 6.70 35.11 30.56
N THR A 11 5.50 35.70 30.63
CA THR A 11 4.35 35.25 29.83
C THR A 11 4.59 35.46 28.34
N ARG A 12 5.25 36.55 27.93
CA ARG A 12 5.57 36.81 26.51
C ARG A 12 6.58 35.81 25.97
N LEU A 13 7.63 35.51 26.74
CA LEU A 13 8.61 34.48 26.40
C LEU A 13 7.94 33.10 26.26
N LEU A 14 7.10 32.73 27.23
CA LEU A 14 6.35 31.47 27.17
C LEU A 14 5.44 31.38 25.95
N ILE A 15 4.75 32.46 25.57
CA ILE A 15 3.93 32.50 24.35
C ILE A 15 4.81 32.25 23.13
N GLY A 16 5.95 32.93 23.00
CA GLY A 16 6.83 32.76 21.84
C GLY A 16 7.41 31.35 21.70
N PHE A 17 7.86 30.76 22.81
CA PHE A 17 8.31 29.37 22.82
C PHE A 17 7.17 28.39 22.55
N SER A 18 5.97 28.63 23.12
CA SER A 18 4.81 27.76 22.91
C SER A 18 4.35 27.78 21.45
N VAL A 19 4.34 28.96 20.81
CA VAL A 19 4.03 29.07 19.37
C VAL A 19 5.05 28.31 18.53
N SER A 20 6.35 28.46 18.83
CA SER A 20 7.40 27.75 18.11
C SER A 20 7.30 26.22 18.28
N ALA A 21 7.04 25.76 19.51
CA ALA A 21 6.82 24.35 19.81
C ALA A 21 5.57 23.79 19.12
N LEU A 22 4.48 24.57 19.07
CA LEU A 22 3.25 24.18 18.38
C LEU A 22 3.50 24.00 16.88
N ILE A 23 4.24 24.92 16.23
CA ILE A 23 4.58 24.81 14.81
C ILE A 23 5.43 23.56 14.55
N ALA A 24 6.44 23.31 15.39
CA ALA A 24 7.24 22.09 15.30
C ALA A 24 6.38 20.82 15.46
N GLY A 25 5.42 20.83 16.39
CA GLY A 25 4.46 19.74 16.58
C GLY A 25 3.57 19.50 15.35
N ILE A 26 3.07 20.56 14.71
CA ILE A 26 2.27 20.47 13.47
C ILE A 26 3.11 19.86 12.34
N ILE A 27 4.35 20.30 12.16
CA ILE A 27 5.26 19.75 11.15
C ILE A 27 5.48 18.25 11.39
N GLY A 28 5.78 17.87 12.64
CA GLY A 28 5.97 16.47 13.02
C GLY A 28 4.72 15.63 12.76
N TYR A 29 3.54 16.15 13.10
CA TYR A 29 2.27 15.48 12.86
C TYR A 29 1.99 15.25 11.37
N ILE A 30 2.20 16.26 10.52
CA ILE A 30 2.01 16.15 9.06
C ILE A 30 2.95 15.11 8.47
N GLY A 31 4.24 15.18 8.81
CA GLY A 31 5.25 14.24 8.33
C GLY A 31 4.93 12.80 8.74
N PHE A 32 4.64 12.59 10.03
CA PHE A 32 4.28 11.28 10.56
C PHE A 32 3.01 10.71 9.92
N SER A 33 1.94 11.51 9.82
CA SER A 33 0.67 11.08 9.21
C SER A 33 0.84 10.72 7.73
N SER A 34 1.72 11.41 7.01
CA SER A 34 2.07 11.05 5.63
C SER A 34 2.82 9.73 5.56
N LEU A 35 3.82 9.51 6.43
CA LEU A 35 4.60 8.28 6.46
C LEU A 35 3.74 7.05 6.74
N VAL A 36 2.76 7.18 7.65
CA VAL A 36 1.79 6.11 7.93
C VAL A 36 1.00 5.74 6.67
N ARG A 37 0.47 6.74 5.94
CA ARG A 37 -0.31 6.50 4.71
C ARG A 37 0.54 5.92 3.57
N VAL A 38 1.76 6.39 3.41
CA VAL A 38 2.71 5.84 2.43
C VAL A 38 3.01 4.38 2.75
N THR A 39 3.29 4.08 4.02
CA THR A 39 3.54 2.71 4.50
C THR A 39 2.33 1.81 4.28
N GLU A 40 1.12 2.31 4.48
CA GLU A 40 -0.11 1.55 4.25
C GLU A 40 -0.27 1.16 2.77
N SER A 41 -0.12 2.11 1.84
CA SER A 41 -0.13 1.81 0.40
C SER A 41 1.00 0.88 -0.02
N GLN A 42 2.21 1.04 0.54
CA GLN A 42 3.31 0.09 0.31
C GLN A 42 3.01 -1.31 0.82
N ASN A 43 2.39 -1.44 1.99
CA ASN A 43 1.98 -2.72 2.55
C ASN A 43 0.90 -3.39 1.69
N GLN A 44 -0.05 -2.64 1.13
CA GLN A 44 -1.01 -3.18 0.16
C GLN A 44 -0.29 -3.79 -1.04
N ILE A 45 0.72 -3.10 -1.60
CA ILE A 45 1.47 -3.62 -2.74
C ILE A 45 2.31 -4.85 -2.33
N ALA A 46 3.15 -4.68 -1.31
CA ALA A 46 4.19 -5.66 -0.95
C ALA A 46 3.63 -6.93 -0.31
N ASN A 47 2.61 -6.81 0.54
CA ASN A 47 2.10 -7.93 1.33
C ASN A 47 0.76 -8.48 0.84
N VAL A 48 0.09 -7.80 -0.11
CA VAL A 48 -1.17 -8.27 -0.68
C VAL A 48 -1.04 -8.49 -2.19
N ARG A 49 -0.75 -7.44 -2.96
CA ARG A 49 -0.81 -7.51 -4.44
C ARG A 49 0.31 -8.34 -5.06
N LEU A 50 1.56 -8.15 -4.64
CA LEU A 50 2.69 -8.92 -5.15
C LEU A 50 2.55 -10.43 -4.86
N PRO A 51 2.28 -10.87 -3.62
CA PRO A 51 1.95 -12.27 -3.34
C PRO A 51 0.73 -12.74 -4.14
N GLY A 52 -0.31 -11.91 -4.28
CA GLY A 52 -1.49 -12.22 -5.07
C GLY A 52 -1.16 -12.58 -6.51
N ILE A 53 -0.40 -11.73 -7.20
CA ILE A 53 0.08 -11.98 -8.57
C ILE A 53 0.95 -13.24 -8.63
N GLN A 54 1.83 -13.46 -7.64
CA GLN A 54 2.65 -14.66 -7.58
C GLN A 54 1.83 -15.95 -7.45
N TYR A 55 0.77 -15.95 -6.64
CA TYR A 55 -0.13 -17.10 -6.51
C TYR A 55 -0.97 -17.30 -7.76
N LEU A 56 -1.48 -16.23 -8.38
CA LEU A 56 -2.20 -16.32 -9.66
C LEU A 56 -1.30 -16.91 -10.76
N SER A 57 -0.03 -16.50 -10.83
CA SER A 57 0.94 -17.09 -11.77
C SER A 57 1.21 -18.57 -11.49
N GLN A 58 1.24 -18.99 -10.21
CA GLN A 58 1.35 -20.41 -9.86
C GLN A 58 0.11 -21.20 -10.26
N ILE A 59 -1.08 -20.62 -10.12
CA ILE A 59 -2.34 -21.23 -10.57
C ILE A 59 -2.29 -21.41 -12.09
N GLU A 60 -2.06 -20.32 -12.83
CA GLU A 60 -1.92 -20.30 -14.29
C GLU A 60 -0.94 -21.37 -14.78
N SER A 61 0.29 -21.37 -14.25
CA SER A 61 1.36 -22.28 -14.65
C SER A 61 0.99 -23.75 -14.43
N ASN A 62 0.31 -24.08 -13.33
CA ASN A 62 -0.10 -25.46 -13.07
C ASN A 62 -1.29 -25.87 -13.94
N LEU A 63 -2.24 -24.98 -14.25
CA LEU A 63 -3.33 -25.27 -15.18
C LEU A 63 -2.81 -25.48 -16.60
N GLU A 64 -1.86 -24.65 -17.05
CA GLU A 64 -1.12 -24.85 -18.31
C GLU A 64 -0.41 -26.21 -18.35
N ARG A 65 0.18 -26.64 -17.24
CA ARG A 65 0.81 -27.97 -17.14
C ARG A 65 -0.20 -29.10 -17.19
N VAL A 66 -1.38 -28.94 -16.61
CA VAL A 66 -2.50 -29.90 -16.76
C VAL A 66 -2.89 -30.00 -18.24
N GLN A 67 -3.09 -28.87 -18.94
CA GLN A 67 -3.44 -28.89 -20.36
C GLN A 67 -2.34 -29.53 -21.22
N LYS A 68 -1.06 -29.26 -20.93
CA LYS A 68 0.07 -29.91 -21.61
C LYS A 68 0.12 -31.41 -21.35
N ALA A 69 -0.16 -31.84 -20.12
CA ALA A 69 -0.24 -33.27 -19.78
C ALA A 69 -1.40 -33.95 -20.53
N TYR A 70 -2.54 -33.28 -20.70
CA TYR A 70 -3.60 -33.77 -21.58
C TYR A 70 -3.11 -33.92 -23.03
N PHE A 71 -2.40 -32.94 -23.58
CA PHE A 71 -1.81 -33.10 -24.91
C PHE A 71 -0.82 -34.28 -25.01
N LYS A 72 -0.06 -34.61 -23.95
CA LYS A 72 0.81 -35.79 -23.93
C LYS A 72 0.01 -37.09 -24.13
N LEU A 73 -1.22 -37.17 -23.61
CA LEU A 73 -2.10 -38.35 -23.76
C LEU A 73 -2.54 -38.60 -25.21
N LEU A 74 -2.28 -37.64 -26.12
CA LEU A 74 -2.45 -37.77 -27.58
C LEU A 74 -1.19 -38.28 -28.29
N SER A 75 -0.30 -38.97 -27.57
CA SER A 75 0.78 -39.73 -28.19
C SER A 75 0.29 -41.15 -28.50
N LEU A 76 0.48 -41.58 -29.76
CA LEU A 76 -0.01 -42.87 -30.26
C LEU A 76 0.73 -44.10 -29.69
N ASN A 77 1.89 -43.90 -29.08
CA ASN A 77 2.80 -44.99 -28.66
C ASN A 77 3.03 -45.03 -27.14
N LEU A 78 2.08 -44.54 -26.33
CA LEU A 78 2.19 -44.62 -24.88
C LEU A 78 1.92 -46.05 -24.39
N SER A 79 2.85 -46.58 -23.60
CA SER A 79 2.62 -47.75 -22.75
C SER A 79 1.60 -47.43 -21.64
N PRO A 80 0.94 -48.45 -21.05
CA PRO A 80 0.05 -48.23 -19.91
C PRO A 80 0.72 -47.54 -18.72
N GLU A 81 2.00 -47.82 -18.47
CA GLU A 81 2.80 -47.21 -17.41
C GLU A 81 3.04 -45.72 -17.67
N GLU A 82 3.53 -45.35 -18.85
CA GLU A 82 3.74 -43.93 -19.22
C GLU A 82 2.44 -43.11 -19.14
N ARG A 83 1.31 -43.75 -19.44
CA ARG A 83 0.01 -43.12 -19.38
C ARG A 83 -0.44 -42.86 -17.94
N GLU A 84 -0.14 -43.79 -17.03
CA GLU A 84 -0.41 -43.62 -15.61
C GLU A 84 0.54 -42.60 -14.96
N ASP A 85 1.78 -42.50 -15.42
CA ASP A 85 2.69 -41.43 -15.02
C ASP A 85 2.12 -40.05 -15.40
N ILE A 86 1.57 -39.90 -16.61
CA ILE A 86 0.90 -38.66 -17.03
C ILE A 86 -0.34 -38.36 -16.14
N ASN A 87 -1.13 -39.38 -15.79
CA ASN A 87 -2.25 -39.19 -14.85
C ASN A 87 -1.77 -38.70 -13.47
N THR A 88 -0.65 -39.24 -13.00
CA THR A 88 0.00 -38.83 -11.76
C THR A 88 0.46 -37.37 -11.83
N GLU A 89 1.08 -36.96 -12.94
CA GLU A 89 1.45 -35.56 -13.19
C GLU A 89 0.23 -34.64 -13.14
N ILE A 90 -0.86 -34.99 -13.83
CA ILE A 90 -2.12 -34.21 -13.85
C ILE A 90 -2.64 -33.99 -12.43
N ASN A 91 -2.67 -35.03 -11.60
CA ASN A 91 -3.13 -34.94 -10.21
C ASN A 91 -2.18 -34.10 -9.34
N ALA A 92 -0.87 -34.19 -9.55
CA ALA A 92 0.10 -33.36 -8.87
C ALA A 92 -0.08 -31.87 -9.22
N TYR A 93 -0.25 -31.52 -10.50
CA TYR A 93 -0.51 -30.15 -10.92
C TYR A 93 -1.85 -29.63 -10.40
N ARG A 94 -2.88 -30.48 -10.36
CA ARG A 94 -4.18 -30.16 -9.74
C ARG A 94 -4.04 -29.80 -8.26
N THR A 95 -3.27 -30.59 -7.53
CA THR A 95 -2.97 -30.35 -6.12
C THR A 95 -2.19 -29.05 -5.92
N ASN A 96 -1.22 -28.77 -6.78
CA ASN A 96 -0.38 -27.58 -6.69
C ASN A 96 -1.15 -26.29 -6.96
N TYR A 97 -2.00 -26.24 -8.00
CA TYR A 97 -2.82 -25.04 -8.23
C TYR A 97 -3.85 -24.85 -7.10
N ALA A 98 -4.42 -25.93 -6.55
CA ALA A 98 -5.35 -25.84 -5.43
C ALA A 98 -4.68 -25.24 -4.18
N LYS A 99 -3.43 -25.65 -3.89
CA LYS A 99 -2.62 -25.06 -2.81
C LYS A 99 -2.35 -23.58 -3.04
N ALA A 100 -1.99 -23.18 -4.27
CA ALA A 100 -1.78 -21.79 -4.61
C ALA A 100 -3.08 -20.97 -4.49
N ASN A 101 -4.22 -21.55 -4.90
CA ASN A 101 -5.54 -20.94 -4.75
C ASN A 101 -5.92 -20.72 -3.28
N GLU A 102 -5.67 -21.70 -2.40
CA GLU A 102 -5.93 -21.53 -0.97
C GLU A 102 -5.09 -20.39 -0.37
N ALA A 103 -3.83 -20.24 -0.80
CA ALA A 103 -3.01 -19.11 -0.38
C ALA A 103 -3.54 -17.76 -0.91
N TYR A 104 -3.92 -17.70 -2.19
CA TYR A 104 -4.53 -16.50 -2.79
C TYR A 104 -5.85 -16.12 -2.11
N LYS A 105 -6.68 -17.11 -1.75
CA LYS A 105 -7.97 -16.92 -1.09
C LYS A 105 -7.86 -16.16 0.24
N GLN A 106 -6.78 -16.38 1.00
CA GLN A 106 -6.55 -15.69 2.28
C GLN A 106 -6.17 -14.21 2.15
N LEU A 107 -5.75 -13.77 0.96
CA LEU A 107 -5.39 -12.38 0.74
C LEU A 107 -6.64 -11.47 0.75
N PRO A 108 -6.58 -10.29 1.38
CA PRO A 108 -7.66 -9.32 1.33
C PRO A 108 -7.98 -8.89 -0.11
N LYS A 109 -9.26 -8.94 -0.47
CA LYS A 109 -9.77 -8.55 -1.79
C LYS A 109 -10.73 -7.38 -1.66
N ASN A 110 -10.71 -6.50 -2.66
CA ASN A 110 -11.80 -5.53 -2.81
C ASN A 110 -12.97 -6.17 -3.58
N GLU A 111 -14.10 -5.47 -3.67
CA GLU A 111 -15.31 -5.97 -4.32
C GLU A 111 -15.08 -6.38 -5.79
N GLN A 112 -14.33 -5.58 -6.54
CA GLN A 112 -14.02 -5.87 -7.94
C GLN A 112 -13.17 -7.13 -8.09
N GLU A 113 -12.10 -7.24 -7.30
CA GLU A 113 -11.22 -8.41 -7.30
C GLU A 113 -11.96 -9.68 -6.88
N GLU A 114 -12.81 -9.61 -5.85
CA GLU A 114 -13.61 -10.74 -5.37
C GLU A 114 -14.56 -11.26 -6.47
N LYS A 115 -15.22 -10.35 -7.20
CA LYS A 115 -16.10 -10.72 -8.31
C LYS A 115 -15.34 -11.47 -9.42
N HIS A 116 -14.17 -10.97 -9.82
CA HIS A 116 -13.37 -11.64 -10.86
C HIS A 116 -12.74 -12.94 -10.35
N TYR A 117 -12.37 -13.01 -9.08
CA TYR A 117 -11.93 -14.25 -8.45
C TYR A 117 -12.98 -15.35 -8.53
N GLN A 118 -14.25 -15.03 -8.25
CA GLN A 118 -15.35 -15.99 -8.37
C GLN A 118 -15.51 -16.49 -9.81
N LEU A 119 -15.39 -15.61 -10.80
CA LEU A 119 -15.44 -15.98 -12.23
C LEU A 119 -14.29 -16.90 -12.64
N VAL A 120 -13.07 -16.65 -12.13
CA VAL A 120 -11.93 -17.57 -12.32
C VAL A 120 -12.23 -18.94 -11.72
N MET A 121 -12.82 -18.99 -10.51
CA MET A 121 -13.16 -20.28 -9.88
C MET A 121 -14.23 -21.04 -10.66
N GLU A 122 -15.26 -20.35 -11.16
CA GLU A 122 -16.31 -20.94 -11.99
C GLU A 122 -15.77 -21.51 -13.30
N THR A 123 -14.90 -20.76 -13.98
CA THR A 123 -14.27 -21.23 -15.24
C THR A 123 -13.32 -22.39 -15.01
N ILE A 124 -12.51 -22.38 -13.94
CA ILE A 124 -11.66 -23.52 -13.56
C ILE A 124 -12.52 -24.75 -13.30
N GLN A 125 -13.62 -24.60 -12.55
CA GLN A 125 -14.51 -25.70 -12.22
C GLN A 125 -15.16 -26.29 -13.49
N THR A 126 -15.65 -25.43 -14.38
CA THR A 126 -16.23 -25.83 -15.68
C THR A 126 -15.22 -26.62 -16.52
N TRP A 127 -13.99 -26.13 -16.65
CA TRP A 127 -12.94 -26.82 -17.38
C TRP A 127 -12.57 -28.16 -16.73
N ARG A 128 -12.46 -28.20 -15.40
CA ARG A 128 -12.16 -29.41 -14.65
C ARG A 128 -13.25 -30.47 -14.83
N ASP A 129 -14.51 -30.09 -14.68
CA ASP A 129 -15.64 -31.02 -14.82
C ASP A 129 -15.73 -31.58 -16.23
N TYR A 130 -15.49 -30.75 -17.25
CA TYR A 130 -15.38 -31.21 -18.62
C TYR A 130 -14.23 -32.21 -18.81
N ASN A 131 -13.04 -31.89 -18.30
CA ASN A 131 -11.89 -32.79 -18.42
C ASN A 131 -12.12 -34.12 -17.70
N VAL A 132 -12.75 -34.11 -16.52
CA VAL A 132 -13.05 -35.35 -15.78
C VAL A 132 -14.10 -36.19 -16.50
N SER A 133 -15.17 -35.57 -16.99
CA SER A 133 -16.29 -36.28 -17.62
C SER A 133 -15.98 -36.82 -19.01
N GLU A 134 -15.16 -36.11 -19.78
CA GLU A 134 -14.81 -36.52 -21.14
C GLU A 134 -13.40 -37.07 -21.23
N VAL A 135 -12.39 -36.26 -20.89
CA VAL A 135 -10.98 -36.61 -21.13
C VAL A 135 -10.54 -37.76 -20.24
N ASP A 136 -10.67 -37.64 -18.92
CA ASP A 136 -10.25 -38.67 -17.96
C ASP A 136 -11.06 -39.98 -18.15
N ARG A 137 -12.32 -39.89 -18.63
CA ARG A 137 -13.16 -41.05 -18.96
C ARG A 137 -12.65 -41.78 -20.21
N LEU A 138 -12.52 -41.08 -21.35
CA LEU A 138 -12.01 -41.63 -22.60
C LEU A 138 -10.59 -42.21 -22.42
N ASN A 139 -9.80 -41.52 -21.58
CA ASN A 139 -8.48 -41.96 -21.17
C ASN A 139 -8.55 -43.35 -20.52
N LYS A 140 -9.44 -43.57 -19.56
CA LYS A 140 -9.61 -44.88 -18.91
C LYS A 140 -10.11 -45.96 -19.88
N GLU A 141 -11.02 -45.61 -20.78
CA GLU A 141 -11.52 -46.53 -21.81
C GLU A 141 -10.39 -47.02 -22.74
N ILE A 142 -9.50 -46.12 -23.17
CA ILE A 142 -8.32 -46.46 -23.96
C ILE A 142 -7.35 -47.38 -23.19
N MET A 143 -7.14 -47.17 -21.89
CA MET A 143 -6.26 -48.02 -21.06
C MET A 143 -6.82 -49.44 -20.87
N ASN A 144 -8.14 -49.57 -20.84
CA ASN A 144 -8.80 -50.86 -20.68
C ASN A 144 -8.95 -51.63 -22.01
N PHE A 145 -8.51 -51.05 -23.13
CA PHE A 145 -8.59 -51.68 -24.43
C PHE A 145 -7.57 -52.84 -24.54
N THR A 146 -8.06 -54.04 -24.82
CA THR A 146 -7.25 -55.29 -24.85
C THR A 146 -7.02 -55.86 -26.25
N GLY A 147 -7.52 -55.19 -27.30
CA GLY A 147 -7.36 -55.61 -28.70
C GLY A 147 -6.11 -55.02 -29.38
N GLU A 148 -5.86 -55.40 -30.64
CA GLU A 148 -4.88 -54.73 -31.51
C GLU A 148 -5.23 -53.25 -31.63
N THR A 149 -4.30 -52.33 -31.41
CA THR A 149 -4.61 -50.88 -31.36
C THR A 149 -4.57 -50.22 -32.74
N ILE A 150 -3.53 -50.49 -33.53
CA ILE A 150 -3.21 -49.73 -34.75
C ILE A 150 -4.31 -49.83 -35.81
N ASN A 151 -4.87 -51.03 -36.03
CA ASN A 151 -5.85 -51.28 -37.10
C ASN A 151 -7.29 -51.48 -36.59
N ASN A 152 -7.55 -51.27 -35.30
CA ASN A 152 -8.88 -51.52 -34.74
C ASN A 152 -9.78 -50.27 -34.81
N PRO A 153 -10.95 -50.35 -35.49
CA PRO A 153 -11.84 -49.21 -35.65
C PRO A 153 -12.38 -48.62 -34.34
N GLU A 154 -12.58 -49.46 -33.31
CA GLU A 154 -13.05 -49.02 -31.99
C GLU A 154 -11.99 -48.21 -31.26
N TYR A 155 -10.73 -48.68 -31.28
CA TYR A 155 -9.61 -47.94 -30.72
C TYR A 155 -9.41 -46.59 -31.41
N GLN A 156 -9.43 -46.58 -32.75
CA GLN A 156 -9.29 -45.35 -33.54
C GLN A 156 -10.41 -44.35 -33.23
N LYS A 157 -11.64 -44.82 -33.04
CA LYS A 157 -12.77 -43.98 -32.67
C LYS A 157 -12.59 -43.36 -31.28
N LEU A 158 -12.23 -44.15 -30.27
CA LEU A 158 -11.96 -43.65 -28.91
C LEU A 158 -10.84 -42.60 -28.91
N TYR A 159 -9.79 -42.85 -29.69
CA TYR A 159 -8.67 -41.94 -29.80
C TYR A 159 -9.07 -40.61 -30.47
N GLU A 160 -9.87 -40.66 -31.54
CA GLU A 160 -10.35 -39.45 -32.21
C GLU A 160 -11.32 -38.64 -31.33
N GLU A 161 -12.14 -39.32 -30.52
CA GLU A 161 -12.99 -38.67 -29.51
C GLU A 161 -12.14 -38.01 -28.42
N LEU A 162 -11.07 -38.66 -27.95
CA LEU A 162 -10.12 -38.09 -26.99
C LEU A 162 -9.45 -36.84 -27.56
N ASN A 163 -8.92 -36.94 -28.79
CA ASN A 163 -8.31 -35.85 -29.53
C ASN A 163 -9.26 -34.66 -29.68
N THR A 164 -10.49 -34.91 -30.15
CA THR A 164 -11.52 -33.88 -30.27
C THR A 164 -11.87 -33.23 -28.93
N SER A 165 -11.97 -34.02 -27.86
CA SER A 165 -12.32 -33.53 -26.52
C SER A 165 -11.24 -32.60 -25.97
N ILE A 166 -9.97 -32.98 -26.09
CA ILE A 166 -8.83 -32.19 -25.61
C ILE A 166 -8.64 -30.92 -26.46
N ILE A 167 -8.65 -31.05 -27.80
CA ILE A 167 -8.28 -29.95 -28.71
C ILE A 167 -9.41 -28.92 -28.85
N LYS A 168 -10.67 -29.37 -28.97
CA LYS A 168 -11.79 -28.46 -29.24
C LYS A 168 -12.35 -27.86 -27.95
N LYS A 169 -13.24 -28.58 -27.27
CA LYS A 169 -13.94 -28.05 -26.10
C LYS A 169 -12.99 -27.87 -24.91
N GLY A 170 -12.10 -28.83 -24.66
CA GLY A 170 -11.09 -28.74 -23.60
C GLY A 170 -10.18 -27.52 -23.78
N GLY A 171 -9.66 -27.32 -24.99
CA GLY A 171 -8.86 -26.15 -25.35
C GLY A 171 -9.63 -24.82 -25.26
N MET A 172 -10.91 -24.80 -25.64
CA MET A 172 -11.77 -23.62 -25.51
C MET A 172 -11.98 -23.22 -24.05
N TYR A 173 -12.35 -24.16 -23.18
CA TYR A 173 -12.52 -23.90 -21.75
C TYR A 173 -11.20 -23.53 -21.08
N HIS A 174 -10.09 -24.19 -21.43
CA HIS A 174 -8.76 -23.83 -20.96
C HIS A 174 -8.43 -22.36 -21.30
N LYS A 175 -8.68 -21.95 -22.56
CA LYS A 175 -8.47 -20.56 -22.99
C LYS A 175 -9.29 -19.58 -22.15
N GLN A 176 -10.57 -19.87 -21.90
CA GLN A 176 -11.41 -19.02 -21.05
C GLN A 176 -10.84 -18.87 -19.64
N VAL A 177 -10.34 -19.96 -19.04
CA VAL A 177 -9.67 -19.90 -17.74
C VAL A 177 -8.43 -19.00 -17.79
N MET A 178 -7.60 -19.13 -18.82
CA MET A 178 -6.38 -18.31 -18.96
C MET A 178 -6.72 -16.82 -19.15
N ASP A 179 -7.73 -16.52 -19.96
CA ASP A 179 -8.21 -15.14 -20.19
C ASP A 179 -8.72 -14.52 -18.88
N GLU A 180 -9.47 -15.26 -18.05
CA GLU A 180 -9.97 -14.74 -16.78
C GLU A 180 -8.91 -14.61 -15.70
N ILE A 181 -7.93 -15.53 -15.63
CA ILE A 181 -6.78 -15.38 -14.73
C ILE A 181 -5.99 -14.12 -15.10
N LYS A 182 -5.76 -13.89 -16.40
CA LYS A 182 -5.10 -12.67 -16.88
C LYS A 182 -5.88 -11.41 -16.48
N ASN A 183 -7.20 -11.39 -16.65
CA ASN A 183 -8.03 -10.25 -16.21
C ASN A 183 -7.86 -9.99 -14.71
N LEU A 184 -7.81 -11.03 -13.87
CA LEU A 184 -7.62 -10.88 -12.42
C LEU A 184 -6.21 -10.40 -12.05
N VAL A 185 -5.18 -10.83 -12.79
CA VAL A 185 -3.82 -10.30 -12.68
C VAL A 185 -3.79 -8.81 -13.04
N ASP A 186 -4.43 -8.43 -14.15
CA ASP A 186 -4.50 -7.03 -14.61
C ASP A 186 -5.21 -6.13 -13.56
N ILE A 187 -6.26 -6.64 -12.90
CA ILE A 187 -6.91 -5.93 -11.78
C ILE A 187 -5.93 -5.73 -10.61
N ASN A 188 -5.18 -6.75 -10.23
CA ASN A 188 -4.17 -6.63 -9.16
C ASN A 188 -3.06 -5.62 -9.52
N LEU A 189 -2.64 -5.59 -10.79
CA LEU A 189 -1.68 -4.61 -11.29
C LEU A 189 -2.25 -3.19 -11.26
N GLN A 190 -3.49 -2.99 -11.71
CA GLN A 190 -4.16 -1.69 -11.68
C GLN A 190 -4.33 -1.16 -10.25
N ILE A 191 -4.71 -2.02 -9.30
CA ILE A 191 -4.79 -1.65 -7.88
C ILE A 191 -3.41 -1.28 -7.34
N SER A 192 -2.37 -2.04 -7.69
CA SER A 192 -1.00 -1.76 -7.27
C SER A 192 -0.50 -0.41 -7.77
N GLU A 193 -0.77 -0.09 -9.04
CA GLU A 193 -0.40 1.19 -9.63
C GLU A 193 -1.16 2.35 -8.96
N ALA A 194 -2.46 2.18 -8.70
CA ALA A 194 -3.26 3.17 -7.99
C ALA A 194 -2.73 3.43 -6.57
N GLU A 195 -2.32 2.39 -5.84
CA GLU A 195 -1.71 2.54 -4.51
C GLU A 195 -0.34 3.23 -4.58
N ASN A 196 0.47 2.96 -5.61
CA ASN A 196 1.74 3.63 -5.82
C ASN A 196 1.54 5.14 -6.10
N ILE A 197 0.56 5.48 -6.95
CA ILE A 197 0.19 6.87 -7.24
C ILE A 197 -0.29 7.58 -5.97
N LYS A 198 -1.16 6.94 -5.15
CA LYS A 198 -1.61 7.51 -3.87
C LYS A 198 -0.44 7.75 -2.92
N ALA A 199 0.46 6.79 -2.77
CA ALA A 199 1.65 6.93 -1.94
C ALA A 199 2.51 8.14 -2.36
N ALA A 200 2.76 8.29 -3.67
CA ALA A 200 3.48 9.43 -4.21
C ALA A 200 2.76 10.76 -3.95
N GLN A 201 1.42 10.79 -4.10
CA GLN A 201 0.61 11.98 -3.80
C GLN A 201 0.64 12.36 -2.32
N TYR A 202 0.58 11.39 -1.40
CA TYR A 202 0.70 11.65 0.04
C TYR A 202 2.07 12.24 0.37
N ALA A 203 3.15 11.63 -0.14
CA ALA A 203 4.50 12.13 0.04
C ALA A 203 4.65 13.55 -0.50
N LYS A 204 4.17 13.82 -1.71
CA LYS A 204 4.29 15.15 -2.33
C LYS A 204 3.51 16.22 -1.59
N SER A 205 2.30 15.90 -1.16
CA SER A 205 1.46 16.83 -0.40
C SER A 205 2.11 17.15 0.95
N ALA A 206 2.68 16.15 1.63
CA ALA A 206 3.38 16.36 2.89
C ALA A 206 4.66 17.18 2.72
N GLU A 207 5.45 16.92 1.68
CA GLU A 207 6.63 17.72 1.33
C GLU A 207 6.27 19.21 1.20
N ILE A 208 5.25 19.52 0.40
CA ILE A 208 4.78 20.91 0.19
C ILE A 208 4.31 21.54 1.51
N LEU A 209 3.47 20.84 2.27
CA LEU A 209 2.95 21.35 3.54
C LEU A 209 4.07 21.59 4.56
N VAL A 210 5.00 20.65 4.71
CA VAL A 210 6.14 20.78 5.62
C VAL A 210 6.99 21.99 5.24
N ILE A 211 7.28 22.21 3.96
CA ILE A 211 8.02 23.40 3.50
C ILE A 211 7.28 24.69 3.87
N ILE A 212 5.97 24.75 3.60
CA ILE A 212 5.15 25.93 3.94
C ILE A 212 5.20 26.21 5.46
N PHE A 213 5.00 25.20 6.29
CA PHE A 213 5.01 25.36 7.75
C PHE A 213 6.41 25.68 8.29
N ILE A 214 7.48 25.19 7.67
CA ILE A 214 8.86 25.58 8.01
C ILE A 214 9.06 27.08 7.73
N VAL A 215 8.70 27.56 6.53
CA VAL A 215 8.86 28.97 6.16
C VAL A 215 8.03 29.88 7.08
N ILE A 216 6.77 29.52 7.33
CA ILE A 216 5.90 30.25 8.26
C ILE A 216 6.49 30.22 9.67
N GLY A 217 6.95 29.05 10.13
CA GLY A 217 7.59 28.89 11.43
C GLY A 217 8.77 29.80 11.63
N ILE A 218 9.67 29.86 10.65
CA ILE A 218 10.84 30.74 10.68
C ILE A 218 10.42 32.21 10.75
N ILE A 219 9.50 32.64 9.88
CA ILE A 219 9.02 34.04 9.86
C ILE A 219 8.39 34.43 11.19
N VAL A 220 7.53 33.57 11.74
CA VAL A 220 6.83 33.79 13.01
C VAL A 220 7.83 33.81 14.18
N SER A 221 8.74 32.85 14.25
CA SER A 221 9.75 32.78 15.31
C SER A 221 10.70 33.97 15.29
N ILE A 222 11.14 34.43 14.11
CA ILE A 222 11.96 35.63 13.97
C ILE A 222 11.17 36.88 14.40
N THR A 223 9.94 37.04 13.92
CA THR A 223 9.09 38.20 14.23
C THR A 223 8.83 38.30 15.73
N ILE A 224 8.45 37.19 16.37
CA ILE A 224 8.22 37.13 17.81
C ILE A 224 9.53 37.36 18.57
N GLY A 225 10.63 36.75 18.15
CA GLY A 225 11.94 36.91 18.78
C GLY A 225 12.41 38.36 18.79
N VAL A 226 12.37 39.03 17.63
CA VAL A 226 12.72 40.45 17.49
C VAL A 226 11.78 41.33 18.31
N TYR A 227 10.47 41.09 18.26
CA TYR A 227 9.49 41.85 19.03
C TYR A 227 9.75 41.77 20.54
N ILE A 228 9.99 40.56 21.07
CA ILE A 228 10.30 40.36 22.48
C ILE A 228 11.63 41.02 22.84
N ALA A 229 12.67 40.87 22.01
CA ALA A 229 13.99 41.45 22.25
C ALA A 229 13.95 42.98 22.34
N VAL A 230 13.33 43.65 21.35
CA VAL A 230 13.19 45.12 21.33
C VAL A 230 12.40 45.59 22.55
N ASN A 231 11.34 44.87 22.93
CA ASN A 231 10.53 45.26 24.07
C ASN A 231 11.29 45.16 25.40
N ILE A 232 12.01 44.06 25.62
CA ILE A 232 12.84 43.88 26.81
C ILE A 232 13.92 44.95 26.87
N GLN A 233 14.58 45.24 25.74
CA GLN A 233 15.59 46.30 25.65
C GLN A 233 15.02 47.66 26.09
N ASN A 234 13.82 48.01 25.65
CA ASN A 234 13.16 49.27 26.05
C ASN A 234 12.83 49.31 27.55
N ILE A 235 12.40 48.20 28.14
CA ILE A 235 12.11 48.12 29.60
C ILE A 235 13.40 48.28 30.41
N ILE A 236 14.48 47.60 29.99
CA ILE A 236 15.78 47.71 30.67
C ILE A 236 16.34 49.13 30.52
N ALA A 237 16.22 49.72 29.34
CA ALA A 237 16.68 51.09 29.08
C ALA A 237 15.97 52.11 29.98
N SER A 238 14.65 52.01 30.17
CA SER A 238 13.91 52.95 31.03
C SER A 238 14.32 52.85 32.50
N ILE A 239 14.59 51.64 33.00
CA ILE A 239 15.08 51.43 34.37
C ILE A 239 16.49 52.02 34.53
N ILE A 240 17.38 51.77 33.57
CA ILE A 240 18.75 52.31 33.59
C ILE A 240 18.71 53.85 33.53
N GLU A 241 17.88 54.43 32.68
CA GLU A 241 17.75 55.88 32.54
C GLU A 241 17.25 56.53 33.83
N GLU A 242 16.20 55.96 34.45
CA GLU A 242 15.67 56.47 35.70
C GLU A 242 16.65 56.30 36.87
N THR A 243 17.37 55.17 36.91
CA THR A 243 18.44 54.96 37.90
C THR A 243 19.55 55.99 37.73
N LYS A 244 19.99 56.26 36.49
CA LYS A 244 20.98 57.31 36.20
C LYS A 244 20.49 58.69 36.63
N ARG A 245 19.21 59.02 36.39
CA ARG A 245 18.59 60.28 36.82
C ARG A 245 18.68 60.47 38.34
N LEU A 246 18.35 59.43 39.10
CA LEU A 246 18.39 59.47 40.56
C LEU A 246 19.81 59.53 41.11
N VAL A 247 20.73 58.75 40.54
CA VAL A 247 22.16 58.79 40.92
C VAL A 247 22.74 60.18 40.65
N GLN A 248 22.48 60.77 39.48
CA GLN A 248 22.95 62.12 39.17
C GLN A 248 22.34 63.17 40.10
N ALA A 249 21.04 63.09 40.39
CA ALA A 249 20.41 64.00 41.34
C ALA A 249 21.02 63.90 42.74
N ALA A 250 21.39 62.69 43.19
CA ALA A 250 22.07 62.49 44.46
C ALA A 250 23.49 63.09 44.45
N LEU A 251 24.26 62.88 43.38
CA LEU A 251 25.59 63.48 43.20
C LEU A 251 25.53 65.02 43.16
N ASP A 252 24.46 65.59 42.61
CA ASP A 252 24.20 67.04 42.56
C ASP A 252 23.65 67.60 43.90
N GLY A 253 23.52 66.77 44.95
CA GLY A 253 22.99 67.17 46.26
C GLY A 253 21.47 67.31 46.34
N LYS A 254 20.72 66.93 45.29
CA LYS A 254 19.24 67.02 45.21
C LYS A 254 18.56 65.79 45.81
N LEU A 255 18.76 65.56 47.11
CA LEU A 255 18.27 64.37 47.85
C LEU A 255 16.74 64.26 47.94
N GLU A 256 15.99 65.31 47.61
CA GLU A 256 14.53 65.28 47.54
C GLU A 256 14.00 64.61 46.26
N THR A 257 14.84 64.41 45.25
CA THR A 257 14.43 63.75 44.00
C THR A 257 13.95 62.33 44.28
N ARG A 258 12.79 61.95 43.74
CA ARG A 258 12.21 60.62 43.86
C ARG A 258 12.09 59.96 42.48
N GLY A 259 12.14 58.63 42.48
CA GLY A 259 11.88 57.83 41.28
C GLY A 259 10.49 58.09 40.76
N ASP A 260 10.34 58.12 39.44
CA ASP A 260 9.05 58.26 38.76
C ASP A 260 8.53 56.86 38.37
N PRO A 261 7.58 56.28 39.14
CA PRO A 261 7.09 54.92 38.87
C PRO A 261 6.37 54.84 37.53
N GLU A 262 5.86 55.95 36.98
CA GLU A 262 5.14 55.92 35.70
C GLU A 262 6.08 55.65 34.52
N LYS A 263 7.36 56.05 34.63
CA LYS A 263 8.42 55.78 33.64
C LYS A 263 8.95 54.35 33.66
N ILE A 264 8.67 53.61 34.73
CA ILE A 264 9.09 52.23 34.88
C ILE A 264 7.96 51.30 34.42
N ASN A 265 8.34 50.20 33.77
CA ASN A 265 7.39 49.16 33.40
C ASN A 265 6.72 48.58 34.65
N PHE A 266 5.41 48.29 34.58
CA PHE A 266 4.61 47.82 35.72
C PHE A 266 5.20 46.61 36.46
N GLU A 267 6.00 45.76 35.80
CA GLU A 267 6.64 44.58 36.39
C GLU A 267 7.81 44.93 37.32
N PHE A 268 8.35 46.15 37.23
CA PHE A 268 9.52 46.64 37.98
C PHE A 268 9.24 47.91 38.80
N ARG A 269 7.97 48.31 38.96
CA ARG A 269 7.56 49.44 39.80
C ARG A 269 7.59 49.08 41.28
#